data_AF-A0A2A4RRZ9-F1
#
_entry.id   AF-A0A2A4RRZ9-F1
#
_cell.length_a   1.000
_cell.length_b   1.000
_cell.length_c   1.000
_cell.angle_alpha   90.00
_cell.angle_beta   90.00
_cell.angle_gamma   90.00
#
_symmetry.space_group_name_H-M   'P 1'
#
loop_
_entity.id
_entity.type
_entity.pdbx_description
1 polymer ?
#
loop_
_entity_poly.entity_id
_entity_poly.type
_entity_poly.pdbx_seq_one_letter_code
_entity_poly.pdbx_strand_id
1 'polypeptide(L)'
;MTDKSSISEKEISRRYRVAKQTLAMHCDLRDHFARVGLSLEIFFMVFAAIASATTFANDDLYLFFFADPGNGRLIIGMLSVLAFAGSLVLLLLNPRGESAKHGQAADRWTALVLEFRERRSEEGAWSESDSRQLSCEYARICDVCVRIPDRKFNKLKSRYLRKVEISKLKDKHSGCPIMILRLACRWRDTCAAIKTIRESSDNETKK
;
A
#
# COMPACT_ATOMS: atom_id res chain seq x y z
N MET A 1 32.34 -0.13 -35.26
CA MET A 1 31.96 -0.03 -33.83
C MET A 1 30.76 0.90 -33.71
N THR A 2 29.55 0.34 -33.65
CA THR A 2 28.36 0.92 -33.00
C THR A 2 27.26 -0.11 -33.16
N ASP A 3 27.31 -1.13 -32.30
CA ASP A 3 26.13 -1.92 -32.01
C ASP A 3 25.19 -0.99 -31.23
N LYS A 4 24.39 -0.21 -31.95
CA LYS A 4 23.32 0.60 -31.35
C LYS A 4 22.35 -0.42 -30.78
N SER A 5 22.41 -0.68 -29.48
CA SER A 5 21.38 -1.45 -28.79
C SER A 5 20.08 -0.64 -28.81
N SER A 6 19.38 -0.65 -29.93
CA SER A 6 18.05 -0.07 -30.05
C SER A 6 17.19 -0.73 -28.98
N ILE A 7 16.72 0.05 -28.01
CA ILE A 7 15.91 -0.49 -26.93
C ILE A 7 14.64 -1.00 -27.57
N SER A 8 14.40 -2.31 -27.46
CA SER A 8 13.20 -2.92 -28.05
C SER A 8 11.94 -2.25 -27.50
N GLU A 9 10.99 -1.92 -28.38
CA GLU A 9 9.69 -1.36 -28.02
C GLU A 9 8.96 -2.21 -26.96
N LYS A 10 9.17 -3.53 -26.98
CA LYS A 10 8.66 -4.48 -25.98
C LYS A 10 9.20 -4.17 -24.58
N GLU A 11 10.47 -3.80 -24.47
CA GLU A 11 11.12 -3.49 -23.19
C GLU A 11 10.64 -2.14 -22.64
N ILE A 12 10.45 -1.13 -23.49
CA ILE A 12 9.83 0.15 -23.11
C ILE A 12 8.39 -0.04 -22.61
N SER A 13 7.59 -0.81 -23.36
CA SER A 13 6.22 -1.15 -22.97
C SER A 13 6.18 -1.87 -21.61
N ARG A 14 7.13 -2.78 -21.38
CA ARG A 14 7.30 -3.47 -20.09
C ARG A 14 7.63 -2.48 -18.98
N ARG A 15 8.60 -1.57 -19.18
CA ARG A 15 8.99 -0.55 -18.19
C ARG A 15 7.83 0.37 -17.85
N TYR A 16 7.09 0.85 -18.84
CA TYR A 16 5.89 1.66 -18.61
C TYR A 16 4.83 0.91 -17.77
N ARG A 17 4.60 -0.38 -18.06
CA ARG A 17 3.69 -1.21 -17.26
C ARG A 17 4.18 -1.36 -15.81
N VAL A 18 5.48 -1.59 -15.62
CA VAL A 18 6.10 -1.71 -14.28
C VAL A 18 6.06 -0.37 -13.54
N ALA A 19 6.29 0.75 -14.21
CA ALA A 19 6.20 2.09 -13.63
C ALA A 19 4.79 2.36 -13.08
N LYS A 20 3.73 2.08 -13.88
CA LYS A 20 2.34 2.20 -13.41
C LYS A 20 2.01 1.30 -12.23
N GLN A 21 2.49 0.06 -12.26
CA GLN A 21 2.31 -0.87 -11.14
C GLN A 21 3.00 -0.33 -9.88
N THR A 22 4.25 0.11 -10.00
CA THR A 22 5.07 0.63 -8.89
C THR A 22 4.47 1.91 -8.32
N LEU A 23 4.01 2.83 -9.17
CA LEU A 23 3.22 4.00 -8.77
C LEU A 23 2.04 3.62 -7.87
N ALA A 24 1.20 2.68 -8.33
CA ALA A 24 0.04 2.25 -7.56
C ALA A 24 0.42 1.62 -6.22
N MET A 25 1.55 0.90 -6.15
CA MET A 25 2.07 0.32 -4.90
C MET A 25 2.53 1.39 -3.92
N HIS A 26 3.24 2.44 -4.39
CA HIS A 26 3.65 3.57 -3.56
C HIS A 26 2.46 4.34 -3.01
N CYS A 27 1.43 4.60 -3.83
CA CYS A 27 0.20 5.24 -3.35
C CYS A 27 -0.47 4.40 -2.24
N ASP A 28 -0.56 3.08 -2.43
CA ASP A 28 -1.17 2.19 -1.43
C ASP A 28 -0.39 2.16 -0.10
N LEU A 29 0.94 2.20 -0.17
CA LEU A 29 1.81 2.26 1.02
C LEU A 29 1.70 3.62 1.72
N ARG A 30 1.73 4.73 0.97
CA ARG A 30 1.52 6.09 1.51
C ARG A 30 0.22 6.16 2.29
N ASP A 31 -0.89 5.76 1.67
CA ASP A 31 -2.23 5.84 2.27
C ASP A 31 -2.41 4.86 3.44
N HIS A 32 -1.69 3.73 3.42
CA HIS A 32 -1.67 2.80 4.54
C HIS A 32 -0.94 3.39 5.75
N PHE A 33 0.29 3.89 5.57
CA PHE A 33 1.06 4.49 6.66
C PHE A 33 0.41 5.77 7.20
N ALA A 34 -0.21 6.59 6.34
CA ALA A 34 -0.97 7.77 6.77
C ALA A 34 -2.12 7.40 7.70
N ARG A 35 -2.92 6.38 7.33
CA ARG A 35 -4.03 5.91 8.16
C ARG A 35 -3.56 5.28 9.46
N VAL A 36 -2.54 4.43 9.41
CA VAL A 36 -1.98 3.80 10.62
C VAL A 36 -1.44 4.86 11.57
N GLY A 37 -0.69 5.85 11.07
CA GLY A 37 -0.20 6.97 11.88
C GLY A 37 -1.33 7.74 12.54
N LEU A 38 -2.31 8.19 11.74
CA LEU A 38 -3.47 8.94 12.25
C LEU A 38 -4.27 8.14 13.28
N SER A 39 -4.53 6.87 13.02
CA SER A 39 -5.28 6.01 13.94
C SER A 39 -4.56 5.81 15.27
N LEU A 40 -3.24 5.61 15.26
CA LEU A 40 -2.45 5.46 16.49
C LEU A 40 -2.41 6.76 17.29
N GLU A 41 -2.28 7.92 16.63
CA GLU A 41 -2.29 9.22 17.29
C GLU A 41 -3.64 9.51 17.96
N ILE A 42 -4.74 9.32 17.24
CA ILE A 42 -6.09 9.50 17.80
C ILE A 42 -6.28 8.55 18.98
N PHE A 43 -5.88 7.28 18.84
CA PHE A 43 -5.98 6.29 19.91
C PHE A 43 -5.22 6.74 21.17
N PHE A 44 -3.96 7.15 21.06
CA PHE A 44 -3.18 7.59 22.21
C PHE A 44 -3.67 8.92 22.79
N MET A 45 -4.15 9.86 21.97
CA MET A 45 -4.76 11.10 22.46
C MET A 45 -6.02 10.85 23.27
N VAL A 46 -6.93 10.00 22.77
CA VAL A 46 -8.15 9.62 23.50
C VAL A 46 -7.78 8.91 24.79
N PHE A 47 -6.83 7.99 24.74
CA PHE A 47 -6.39 7.25 25.91
C PHE A 47 -5.76 8.16 26.97
N ALA A 48 -4.90 9.09 26.58
CA ALA A 48 -4.31 10.08 27.47
C ALA A 48 -5.37 11.01 28.07
N ALA A 49 -6.38 11.41 27.29
CA ALA A 49 -7.49 12.22 27.77
C ALA A 49 -8.34 11.47 28.81
N ILE A 50 -8.66 10.20 28.57
CA ILE A 50 -9.37 9.35 29.53
C ILE A 50 -8.55 9.19 30.80
N ALA A 51 -7.26 8.86 30.69
CA ALA A 51 -6.36 8.71 31.83
C ALA A 51 -6.24 10.02 32.64
N SER A 52 -6.24 11.18 31.98
CA SER A 52 -6.21 12.49 32.65
C SER A 52 -7.56 12.85 33.28
N ALA A 53 -8.68 12.45 32.68
CA ALA A 53 -10.01 12.67 33.26
C ALA A 53 -10.19 11.81 34.51
N THR A 54 -9.71 10.56 34.50
CA THR A 54 -9.82 9.66 35.64
C THR A 54 -8.97 10.10 36.84
N THR A 55 -7.89 10.87 36.64
CA THR A 55 -7.16 11.46 37.79
C THR A 55 -7.98 12.45 38.61
N PHE A 56 -9.05 13.02 38.04
CA PHE A 56 -9.97 13.91 38.75
C PHE A 56 -11.25 13.22 39.24
N ALA A 57 -11.42 11.92 38.96
CA ALA A 57 -12.59 11.16 39.39
C ALA A 57 -12.56 10.93 40.91
N ASN A 58 -13.72 11.09 41.57
CA ASN A 58 -13.88 10.74 43.00
C ASN A 58 -13.84 9.22 43.21
N ASP A 59 -13.51 8.79 44.44
CA ASP A 59 -13.42 7.38 44.84
C ASP A 59 -14.72 6.58 44.56
N ASP A 60 -15.88 7.24 44.50
CA ASP A 60 -17.16 6.62 44.14
C ASP A 60 -17.20 6.08 42.70
N LEU A 61 -16.55 6.76 41.75
CA LEU A 61 -16.45 6.27 40.36
C LEU A 61 -15.56 5.04 40.27
N TYR A 62 -14.58 4.91 41.16
CA TYR A 62 -13.72 3.74 41.24
C TYR A 62 -14.42 2.53 41.83
N LEU A 63 -15.26 2.75 42.84
CA LEU A 63 -16.11 1.70 43.41
C LEU A 63 -17.06 1.12 42.36
N PHE A 64 -17.60 1.96 41.48
CA PHE A 64 -18.49 1.52 40.40
C PHE A 64 -17.79 0.64 39.35
N PHE A 65 -16.56 0.96 38.95
CA PHE A 65 -15.87 0.26 37.86
C PHE A 65 -14.87 -0.82 38.29
N PHE A 66 -14.15 -0.64 39.42
CA PHE A 66 -12.99 -1.44 39.81
C PHE A 66 -13.13 -2.14 41.15
N ALA A 67 -14.28 -2.00 41.83
CA ALA A 67 -14.63 -2.57 43.14
C ALA A 67 -13.75 -2.15 44.33
N ASP A 68 -12.46 -1.85 44.12
CA ASP A 68 -11.51 -1.36 45.13
C ASP A 68 -10.79 -0.10 44.61
N PRO A 69 -10.90 1.06 45.29
CA PRO A 69 -10.22 2.31 44.92
C PRO A 69 -8.70 2.16 44.79
N GLY A 70 -8.08 1.31 45.62
CA GLY A 70 -6.63 1.08 45.60
C GLY A 70 -6.18 0.46 44.28
N ASN A 71 -6.86 -0.60 43.85
CA ASN A 71 -6.57 -1.29 42.59
C ASN A 71 -6.87 -0.41 41.38
N GLY A 72 -7.94 0.40 41.43
CA GLY A 72 -8.29 1.34 40.36
C GLY A 72 -7.16 2.33 40.05
N ARG A 73 -6.56 2.94 41.09
CA ARG A 73 -5.44 3.87 40.93
C ARG A 73 -4.21 3.18 40.32
N LEU A 74 -3.90 1.96 40.76
CA LEU A 74 -2.76 1.19 40.23
C LEU A 74 -2.97 0.84 38.75
N ILE A 75 -4.17 0.41 38.35
CA ILE A 75 -4.51 0.09 36.96
C ILE A 75 -4.38 1.33 36.07
N ILE A 76 -4.90 2.49 36.47
CA ILE A 76 -4.74 3.74 35.70
C ILE A 76 -3.28 4.14 35.59
N GLY A 77 -2.50 3.99 36.66
CA GLY A 77 -1.06 4.23 36.63
C GLY A 77 -0.36 3.35 35.58
N MET A 78 -0.61 2.04 35.60
CA MET A 78 -0.05 1.10 34.61
C MET A 78 -0.50 1.43 33.19
N LEU A 79 -1.78 1.76 32.99
CA LEU A 79 -2.32 2.16 31.70
C LEU A 79 -1.63 3.43 31.18
N SER A 80 -1.36 4.41 32.05
CA SER A 80 -0.65 5.63 31.70
C SER A 80 0.79 5.35 31.26
N VAL A 81 1.50 4.46 31.97
CA VAL A 81 2.85 4.01 31.59
C VAL A 81 2.83 3.31 30.23
N LEU A 82 1.86 2.43 29.98
CA LEU A 82 1.70 1.74 28.70
C LEU A 82 1.39 2.71 27.55
N ALA A 83 0.54 3.71 27.79
CA ALA A 83 0.23 4.75 26.81
C ALA A 83 1.47 5.58 26.47
N PHE A 84 2.25 5.96 27.47
CA PHE A 84 3.52 6.66 27.29
C PHE A 84 4.52 5.81 26.50
N ALA A 85 4.73 4.55 26.87
CA ALA A 85 5.60 3.63 26.13
C ALA A 85 5.13 3.44 24.67
N GLY A 86 3.82 3.32 24.45
CA GLY A 86 3.22 3.26 23.12
C GLY A 86 3.48 4.52 22.29
N SER A 87 3.44 5.70 22.91
CA SER A 87 3.79 6.97 22.25
C SER A 87 5.25 7.01 21.80
N LEU A 88 6.18 6.44 22.58
CA LEU A 88 7.58 6.33 22.21
C LEU A 88 7.78 5.37 21.03
N VAL A 89 7.08 4.23 21.01
CA VAL A 89 7.09 3.31 19.86
C VAL A 89 6.57 3.99 18.60
N LEU A 90 5.51 4.78 18.72
CA LEU A 90 4.96 5.55 17.59
C LEU A 90 5.98 6.57 17.06
N LEU A 91 6.69 7.25 17.96
CA LEU A 91 7.76 8.18 17.61
C LEU A 91 8.90 7.47 16.86
N LEU A 92 9.31 6.29 17.33
CA LEU A 92 10.37 5.49 16.69
C LEU A 92 9.95 4.93 15.33
N LEU A 93 8.72 4.46 15.19
CA LEU A 93 8.22 3.91 13.93
C LEU A 93 8.03 4.99 12.85
N ASN A 94 7.80 6.24 13.25
CA ASN A 94 7.61 7.40 12.37
C ASN A 94 6.75 7.09 11.12
N PRO A 95 5.50 6.62 11.28
CA PRO A 95 4.65 6.25 10.15
C PRO A 95 4.35 7.45 9.22
N ARG A 96 4.33 8.67 9.77
CA ARG A 96 4.21 9.90 8.97
C ARG A 96 5.41 10.11 8.05
N GLY A 97 6.63 9.90 8.54
CA GLY A 97 7.85 9.95 7.75
C GLY A 97 7.86 8.91 6.62
N GLU A 98 7.49 7.66 6.92
CA GLU A 98 7.37 6.61 5.89
C GLU A 98 6.28 6.92 4.86
N SER A 99 5.13 7.44 5.29
CA SER A 99 4.09 7.91 4.37
C SER A 99 4.62 9.01 3.44
N ALA A 100 5.33 10.01 3.97
CA ALA A 100 5.91 11.09 3.17
C ALA A 100 6.94 10.58 2.15
N LYS A 101 7.83 9.67 2.54
CA LYS A 101 8.80 9.04 1.63
C LYS A 101 8.10 8.31 0.46
N HIS A 102 7.07 7.53 0.76
CA HIS A 102 6.29 6.86 -0.28
C HIS A 102 5.45 7.83 -1.12
N GLY A 103 5.01 8.96 -0.55
CA GLY A 103 4.35 10.05 -1.28
C GLY A 103 5.28 10.70 -2.31
N GLN A 104 6.48 11.12 -1.89
CA GLN A 104 7.46 11.69 -2.82
C GLN A 104 7.85 10.71 -3.93
N ALA A 105 7.99 9.42 -3.62
CA ALA A 105 8.22 8.40 -4.62
C ALA A 105 7.03 8.26 -5.59
N ALA A 106 5.79 8.30 -5.08
CA ALA A 106 4.59 8.27 -5.93
C ALA A 106 4.53 9.49 -6.86
N ASP A 107 4.90 10.68 -6.40
CA ASP A 107 4.91 11.89 -7.23
C ASP A 107 5.93 11.78 -8.37
N ARG A 108 7.15 11.29 -8.09
CA ARG A 108 8.18 11.02 -9.11
C ARG A 108 7.73 9.97 -10.13
N TRP A 109 7.16 8.86 -9.65
CA TRP A 109 6.60 7.84 -10.53
C TRP A 109 5.42 8.36 -11.36
N THR A 110 4.63 9.29 -10.82
CA THR A 110 3.53 9.95 -11.55
C THR A 110 4.07 10.79 -12.69
N ALA A 111 5.08 11.63 -12.42
CA ALA A 111 5.74 12.45 -13.44
C ALA A 111 6.28 11.56 -14.58
N LEU A 112 7.02 10.49 -14.25
CA LEU A 112 7.53 9.56 -15.26
C LEU A 112 6.42 8.89 -16.07
N VAL A 113 5.34 8.45 -15.42
CA VAL A 113 4.19 7.83 -16.11
C VAL A 113 3.51 8.83 -17.05
N LEU A 114 3.47 10.12 -16.70
CA LEU A 114 2.97 11.18 -17.59
C LEU A 114 3.91 11.38 -18.78
N GLU A 115 5.22 11.45 -18.58
CA GLU A 115 6.19 11.53 -19.68
C GLU A 115 6.08 10.35 -20.66
N PHE A 116 5.91 9.13 -20.15
CA PHE A 116 5.65 7.95 -20.99
C PHE A 116 4.38 8.10 -21.83
N ARG A 117 3.36 8.79 -21.33
CA ARG A 117 2.08 8.99 -22.04
C ARG A 117 2.16 10.11 -23.06
N GLU A 118 2.81 11.22 -22.72
CA GLU A 118 2.96 12.39 -23.59
C GLU A 118 3.83 12.09 -24.81
N ARG A 119 4.90 11.31 -24.62
CA ARG A 119 5.82 10.93 -25.71
C ARG A 119 5.38 9.71 -26.51
N ARG A 120 4.18 9.19 -26.23
CA ARG A 120 3.62 8.05 -26.95
C ARG A 120 2.93 8.54 -28.20
N SER A 121 3.32 8.03 -29.36
CA SER A 121 2.67 8.36 -30.64
C SER A 121 1.21 7.92 -30.67
N GLU A 122 0.43 8.47 -31.61
CA GLU A 122 -0.95 8.05 -31.86
C GLU A 122 -1.06 6.55 -32.21
N GLU A 123 -0.05 6.04 -32.93
CA GLU A 123 0.10 4.61 -33.26
C GLU A 123 0.50 3.75 -32.03
N GLY A 124 0.80 4.39 -30.90
CA GLY A 124 1.11 3.74 -29.64
C GLY A 124 2.57 3.37 -29.44
N ALA A 125 3.45 3.75 -30.37
CA ALA A 125 4.89 3.53 -30.36
C ALA A 125 5.64 4.71 -29.71
N TRP A 126 6.92 4.50 -29.37
CA TRP A 126 7.83 5.55 -28.89
C TRP A 126 8.98 5.71 -29.88
N SER A 127 9.42 6.95 -30.10
CA SER A 127 10.62 7.18 -30.92
C SER A 127 11.86 6.53 -30.27
N GLU A 128 12.87 6.18 -31.06
CA GLU A 128 14.10 5.58 -30.52
C GLU A 128 14.80 6.55 -29.53
N SER A 129 14.78 7.84 -29.84
CA SER A 129 15.35 8.89 -28.99
C SER A 129 14.63 9.02 -27.66
N ASP A 130 13.29 9.01 -27.67
CA ASP A 130 12.47 9.05 -26.45
C ASP A 130 12.62 7.78 -25.63
N SER A 131 12.68 6.62 -26.29
CA SER A 131 12.89 5.33 -25.64
C SER A 131 14.18 5.30 -24.82
N ARG A 132 15.26 5.87 -25.35
CA ARG A 132 16.54 5.99 -24.63
C ARG A 132 16.43 6.95 -23.44
N GLN A 133 15.82 8.13 -23.64
CA GLN A 133 15.65 9.12 -22.56
C GLN A 133 14.77 8.58 -21.42
N LEU A 134 13.59 8.04 -21.74
CA LEU A 134 12.68 7.42 -20.77
C LEU A 134 13.33 6.25 -20.02
N SER A 135 14.22 5.52 -20.68
CA SER A 135 15.00 4.45 -20.06
C SER A 135 16.01 4.95 -19.04
N CYS A 136 16.69 6.05 -19.34
CA CYS A 136 17.60 6.71 -18.40
C CYS A 136 16.83 7.29 -17.20
N GLU A 137 15.69 7.94 -17.44
CA GLU A 137 14.84 8.48 -16.37
C GLU A 137 14.26 7.37 -15.49
N TYR A 138 13.80 6.28 -16.10
CA TYR A 138 13.34 5.11 -15.36
C TYR A 138 14.42 4.56 -14.43
N ALA A 139 15.66 4.40 -14.91
CA ALA A 139 16.78 3.94 -14.08
C ALA A 139 17.07 4.90 -12.93
N ARG A 140 17.13 6.21 -13.21
CA ARG A 140 17.34 7.26 -12.20
C ARG A 140 16.27 7.20 -11.11
N ILE A 141 15.00 7.06 -11.46
CA ILE A 141 13.91 6.98 -10.49
C ILE A 141 13.99 5.71 -9.65
N CYS A 142 14.36 4.56 -10.25
CA CYS A 142 14.60 3.33 -9.50
C CYS A 142 15.70 3.48 -8.44
N ASP A 143 16.74 4.26 -8.71
CA ASP A 143 17.86 4.47 -7.79
C ASP A 143 17.51 5.43 -6.65
N VAL A 144 16.73 6.48 -6.94
CA VAL A 144 16.44 7.56 -5.98
C VAL A 144 15.20 7.25 -5.11
N CYS A 145 14.23 6.48 -5.61
CA CYS A 145 13.00 6.18 -4.87
C CYS A 145 13.20 5.14 -3.76
N VAL A 146 12.45 5.30 -2.67
CA VAL A 146 12.43 4.34 -1.57
C VAL A 146 12.02 2.95 -2.07
N ARG A 147 12.72 1.90 -1.64
CA ARG A 147 12.41 0.52 -2.07
C ARG A 147 11.10 0.03 -1.44
N ILE A 148 10.33 -0.72 -2.22
CA ILE A 148 9.15 -1.44 -1.73
C ILE A 148 9.63 -2.68 -0.96
N PRO A 149 9.16 -2.93 0.28
CA PRO A 149 9.55 -4.13 1.00
C PRO A 149 9.12 -5.41 0.28
N ASP A 150 10.06 -6.34 0.04
CA ASP A 150 9.82 -7.57 -0.73
C ASP A 150 8.67 -8.42 -0.16
N ARG A 151 8.60 -8.53 1.18
CA ARG A 151 7.51 -9.23 1.89
C ARG A 151 6.12 -8.69 1.55
N LYS A 152 6.01 -7.42 1.15
CA LYS A 152 4.75 -6.78 0.76
C LYS A 152 4.52 -6.78 -0.75
N PHE A 153 5.55 -7.03 -1.57
CA PHE A 153 5.49 -6.86 -3.02
C PHE A 153 4.38 -7.68 -3.68
N ASN A 154 4.31 -8.99 -3.40
CA ASN A 154 3.28 -9.87 -3.98
C ASN A 154 1.85 -9.45 -3.56
N LYS A 155 1.68 -9.03 -2.31
CA LYS A 155 0.40 -8.51 -1.80
C LYS A 155 0.00 -7.21 -2.49
N LEU A 156 0.93 -6.28 -2.67
CA LEU A 156 0.66 -5.01 -3.34
C LEU A 156 0.39 -5.22 -4.84
N LYS A 157 1.11 -6.15 -5.48
CA LYS A 157 0.92 -6.52 -6.89
C LYS A 157 -0.47 -7.09 -7.13
N SER A 158 -0.91 -8.03 -6.29
CA SER A 158 -2.26 -8.60 -6.41
C SER A 158 -3.35 -7.56 -6.18
N ARG A 159 -3.16 -6.62 -5.24
CA ARG A 159 -4.07 -5.47 -5.06
C ARG A 159 -4.15 -4.58 -6.30
N TYR A 160 -3.02 -4.27 -6.92
CA TYR A 160 -2.98 -3.50 -8.17
C TYR A 160 -3.74 -4.20 -9.30
N LEU A 161 -3.46 -5.48 -9.54
CA LEU A 161 -4.13 -6.25 -10.59
C LEU A 161 -5.65 -6.30 -10.37
N ARG A 162 -6.07 -6.55 -9.13
CA ARG A 162 -7.48 -6.51 -8.76
C ARG A 162 -8.11 -5.13 -8.98
N LYS A 163 -7.40 -4.05 -8.66
CA LYS A 163 -7.87 -2.68 -8.90
C LYS A 163 -8.08 -2.43 -10.40
N VAL A 164 -7.11 -2.80 -11.23
CA VAL A 164 -7.20 -2.66 -12.70
C VAL A 164 -8.41 -3.42 -13.24
N GLU A 165 -8.62 -4.65 -12.77
CA GLU A 165 -9.74 -5.46 -13.22
C GLU A 165 -11.09 -4.91 -12.77
N ILE A 166 -11.22 -4.51 -11.50
CA ILE A 166 -12.44 -3.89 -10.99
C ILE A 166 -12.76 -2.63 -11.79
N SER A 167 -11.75 -1.83 -12.17
CA SER A 167 -11.95 -0.67 -13.04
C SER A 167 -12.56 -1.09 -14.37
N LYS A 168 -11.98 -2.09 -15.04
CA LYS A 168 -12.49 -2.62 -16.32
C LYS A 168 -13.92 -3.17 -16.21
N LEU A 169 -14.25 -3.84 -15.10
CA LEU A 169 -15.60 -4.33 -14.85
C LEU A 169 -16.57 -3.19 -14.54
N LYS A 170 -16.12 -2.14 -13.85
CA LYS A 170 -16.93 -0.97 -13.54
C LYS A 170 -17.28 -0.18 -14.81
N ASP A 171 -16.35 -0.10 -15.75
CA ASP A 171 -16.58 0.51 -17.07
C ASP A 171 -17.65 -0.25 -17.87
N LYS A 172 -17.70 -1.59 -17.74
CA LYS A 172 -18.72 -2.44 -18.38
C LYS A 172 -20.07 -2.48 -17.63
N HIS A 173 -20.03 -2.38 -16.31
CA HIS A 173 -21.19 -2.54 -15.42
C HIS A 173 -21.28 -1.38 -14.43
N SER A 174 -21.56 -0.19 -14.93
CA SER A 174 -21.59 1.06 -14.15
C SER A 174 -22.57 1.01 -12.97
N GLY A 175 -23.70 0.32 -13.11
CA GLY A 175 -24.72 0.17 -12.04
C GLY A 175 -24.38 -0.83 -10.93
N CYS A 176 -23.34 -1.65 -11.09
CA CYS A 176 -23.00 -2.64 -10.07
C CYS A 176 -22.24 -2.00 -8.88
N PRO A 177 -22.61 -2.30 -7.62
CA PRO A 177 -21.85 -1.82 -6.47
C PRO A 177 -20.47 -2.48 -6.41
N ILE A 178 -19.46 -1.68 -6.05
CA ILE A 178 -18.03 -2.09 -6.05
C ILE A 178 -17.78 -3.30 -5.16
N MET A 179 -18.56 -3.48 -4.09
CA MET A 179 -18.44 -4.62 -3.17
C MET A 179 -18.75 -5.96 -3.87
N ILE A 180 -19.80 -5.99 -4.69
CA ILE A 180 -20.17 -7.20 -5.44
C ILE A 180 -19.10 -7.52 -6.49
N LEU A 181 -18.61 -6.52 -7.23
CA LEU A 181 -17.50 -6.69 -8.19
C LEU A 181 -16.24 -7.26 -7.52
N ARG A 182 -15.90 -6.77 -6.32
CA ARG A 182 -14.75 -7.28 -5.54
C ARG A 182 -14.92 -8.74 -5.16
N LEU A 183 -16.12 -9.13 -4.74
CA LEU A 183 -16.41 -10.51 -4.33
C LEU A 183 -16.38 -11.45 -5.54
N ALA A 184 -16.98 -11.03 -6.65
CA ALA A 184 -16.99 -11.78 -7.90
C ALA A 184 -15.58 -12.02 -8.46
N CYS A 185 -14.73 -10.99 -8.52
CA CYS A 185 -13.32 -11.16 -8.92
C CYS A 185 -12.59 -12.14 -8.00
N ARG A 186 -12.74 -12.01 -6.68
CA ARG A 186 -12.10 -12.91 -5.72
C ARG A 186 -12.53 -14.36 -5.90
N TRP A 187 -13.82 -14.59 -6.08
CA TRP A 187 -14.36 -15.93 -6.28
C TRP A 187 -13.79 -16.55 -7.55
N ARG A 188 -13.84 -15.83 -8.67
CA ARG A 188 -13.34 -16.30 -9.97
C ARG A 188 -11.85 -16.63 -9.91
N ASP A 189 -11.03 -15.75 -9.33
CA ASP A 189 -9.58 -15.97 -9.22
C ASP A 189 -9.26 -17.17 -8.32
N THR A 190 -10.04 -17.38 -7.24
CA THR A 190 -9.88 -18.52 -6.33
C THR A 190 -10.24 -19.83 -7.02
N CYS A 191 -11.38 -19.88 -7.73
CA CYS A 191 -11.78 -21.06 -8.48
C CYS A 191 -10.78 -21.40 -9.59
N ALA A 192 -10.26 -20.39 -10.31
CA ALA A 192 -9.24 -20.59 -11.33
C ALA A 192 -7.95 -21.17 -10.74
N ALA A 193 -7.48 -20.65 -9.60
CA ALA A 193 -6.29 -21.15 -8.92
C ALA A 193 -6.46 -22.61 -8.47
N ILE A 194 -7.62 -22.97 -7.89
CA ILE A 194 -7.92 -24.35 -7.48
C ILE A 194 -7.88 -25.30 -8.68
N LYS A 195 -8.44 -24.88 -9.82
CA LYS A 195 -8.44 -25.70 -11.05
C LYS A 195 -7.01 -25.97 -11.55
N THR A 196 -6.17 -24.93 -11.60
CA THR A 196 -4.76 -25.09 -12.04
C THR A 196 -3.94 -25.98 -11.09
N ILE A 197 -4.19 -25.91 -9.78
CA ILE A 197 -3.54 -26.78 -8.80
C ILE A 197 -3.94 -28.24 -9.05
N ARG A 198 -5.23 -28.52 -9.26
CA ARG A 198 -5.73 -29.87 -9.56
C ARG A 198 -5.12 -30.45 -10.84
N GLU A 199 -5.08 -29.67 -11.92
CA GLU A 199 -4.47 -30.08 -13.21
C GLU A 199 -2.97 -30.35 -13.09
N SER A 200 -2.27 -29.62 -12.20
CA SER A 200 -0.84 -29.84 -11.95
C SER A 200 -0.59 -31.15 -11.19
N SER A 201 -1.42 -31.46 -10.17
CA SER A 201 -1.35 -32.73 -9.42
C SER A 201 -1.64 -33.96 -10.30
N ASP A 202 -2.60 -33.85 -11.21
CA ASP A 202 -2.96 -34.95 -12.12
C ASP A 202 -1.84 -35.26 -13.13
N ASN A 203 -1.05 -34.26 -13.52
CA ASN A 203 0.09 -34.43 -14.42
C ASN A 203 1.33 -35.02 -13.73
N GLU A 204 1.53 -34.76 -12.44
CA GLU A 204 2.62 -35.37 -11.66
C GLU A 204 2.37 -36.85 -11.38
N THR A 205 1.10 -37.27 -11.19
CA THR A 205 0.74 -38.68 -10.92
C THR A 205 0.88 -39.58 -12.16
N LYS A 206 0.95 -38.99 -13.36
CA LYS A 206 1.10 -39.73 -14.63
C LYS A 206 2.55 -39.90 -15.08
N LYS A 207 3.51 -39.33 -14.36
CA LYS A 207 4.95 -39.48 -14.62
C LYS A 207 5.55 -40.55 -13.72
#